data_AF-A0A7X2PPM6-F1
#
_entry.id   AF-A0A7X2PPM6-F1
#
_cell.length_a   1.000
_cell.length_b   1.000
_cell.length_c   1.000
_cell.angle_alpha   90.00
_cell.angle_beta   90.00
_cell.angle_gamma   90.00
#
_symmetry.space_group_name_H-M   'P 1'
#
loop_
_entity.id
_entity.type
_entity.pdbx_description
1 polymer ?
#
loop_
_entity_poly.entity_id
_entity_poly.type
_entity_poly.pdbx_seq_one_letter_code
_entity_poly.pdbx_strand_id
1 'polypeptide(L)'
;MGFAVWMSNEEVWAQGTHEYRPMGCAVIAKNGQFRAPDFNRYRRSPHRYSPLFVGLFGSLEEVNEFLHQGKSRAPEIHTRSIL
;
A
#
# COMPACT_ATOMS: atom_id res chain seq x y z
N MET A 1 -7.18 1.79 -14.12
CA MET A 1 -6.05 1.49 -13.22
C MET A 1 -6.57 0.67 -12.06
N GLY A 2 -5.74 -0.16 -11.44
CA GLY A 2 -6.12 -0.84 -10.20
C GLY A 2 -4.93 -1.05 -9.30
N PHE A 3 -5.12 -0.89 -7.98
CA PHE A 3 -4.07 -0.96 -6.99
C PHE A 3 -4.39 -1.99 -5.91
N ALA A 4 -3.46 -2.90 -5.65
CA ALA A 4 -3.47 -3.75 -4.46
C ALA A 4 -2.59 -3.10 -3.39
N VAL A 5 -3.08 -3.03 -2.14
CA VAL A 5 -2.38 -2.35 -1.04
C VAL A 5 -2.11 -3.30 0.11
N TRP A 6 -0.92 -3.19 0.68
CA TRP A 6 -0.53 -3.83 1.93
C TRP A 6 0.03 -2.78 2.89
N MET A 7 -0.22 -2.97 4.19
CA MET A 7 0.24 -2.02 5.21
C MET A 7 0.82 -2.76 6.40
N SER A 8 1.99 -2.32 6.86
CA SER A 8 2.58 -2.67 8.14
C SER A 8 2.57 -1.46 9.08
N ASN A 9 3.23 -1.58 10.24
CA ASN A 9 3.38 -0.46 11.16
C ASN A 9 4.29 0.66 10.64
N GLU A 10 5.19 0.34 9.72
CA GLU A 10 6.24 1.26 9.25
C GLU A 10 6.09 1.63 7.78
N GLU A 11 5.52 0.72 6.97
CA GLU A 11 5.52 0.82 5.52
C GLU A 11 4.16 0.54 4.91
N VAL A 12 3.94 1.12 3.74
CA VAL A 12 2.80 0.84 2.87
C VAL A 12 3.33 0.43 1.51
N TRP A 13 2.81 -0.67 1.00
CA TRP A 13 3.11 -1.19 -0.32
C TRP A 13 1.89 -1.02 -1.21
N ALA A 14 2.10 -0.58 -2.45
CA ALA A 14 1.07 -0.55 -3.47
C ALA A 14 1.60 -1.21 -4.74
N GLN A 15 0.80 -2.09 -5.34
CA GLN A 15 1.07 -2.63 -6.67
C GLN A 15 0.02 -2.12 -7.65
N GLY A 16 0.49 -1.39 -8.66
CA GLY A 16 -0.37 -0.77 -9.68
C GLY A 16 -0.43 -1.58 -10.97
N THR A 17 -1.59 -1.52 -11.61
CA THR A 17 -1.82 -2.03 -12.97
C THR A 17 -2.33 -0.90 -13.87
N HIS A 18 -1.66 -0.68 -15.01
CA HIS A 18 -2.07 0.26 -16.05
C HIS A 18 -2.41 -0.48 -17.34
N GLU A 19 -3.70 -0.54 -17.68
CA GLU A 19 -4.21 -1.09 -18.96
C GLU A 19 -3.42 -2.32 -19.43
N TYR A 20 -3.63 -3.44 -18.72
CA TYR A 20 -2.97 -4.74 -18.95
C TYR A 20 -1.46 -4.79 -18.69
N ARG A 21 -0.79 -3.65 -18.46
CA ARG A 21 0.64 -3.59 -18.11
C ARG A 21 0.81 -3.37 -16.60
N PRO A 22 1.65 -4.14 -15.91
CA PRO A 22 1.99 -3.82 -14.54
C PRO A 22 2.75 -2.48 -14.48
N MET A 23 2.24 -1.50 -13.73
CA MET A 23 3.05 -0.33 -13.33
C MET A 23 4.21 -0.76 -12.43
N GLY A 24 4.03 -1.91 -11.76
CA GLY A 24 4.98 -2.44 -10.80
C GLY A 24 4.54 -2.15 -9.37
N CYS A 25 5.52 -2.11 -8.48
CA CYS A 25 5.28 -1.95 -7.06
C CYS A 25 6.04 -0.75 -6.49
N ALA A 26 5.36 0.00 -5.63
CA ALA A 26 5.90 1.07 -4.84
C ALA A 26 5.83 0.70 -3.35
N VAL A 27 6.78 1.21 -2.58
CA VAL A 27 6.77 1.17 -1.12
C VAL A 27 7.10 2.56 -0.60
N ILE A 28 6.36 3.00 0.41
CA ILE A 28 6.55 4.26 1.10
C ILE A 28 6.50 4.03 2.61
N ALA A 29 7.03 4.97 3.39
CA ALA A 29 6.77 5.00 4.83
C ALA A 29 5.26 5.21 5.11
N LYS A 30 4.77 4.76 6.28
CA LYS A 30 3.35 4.80 6.67
C LYS A 30 2.68 6.18 6.52
N ASN A 31 3.44 7.25 6.71
CA ASN A 31 2.95 8.63 6.61
C ASN A 31 3.19 9.28 5.24
N GLY A 32 3.72 8.54 4.27
CA GLY A 32 3.98 9.02 2.92
C GLY A 32 2.72 9.20 2.07
N GLN A 33 2.96 9.49 0.80
CA GLN A 33 1.97 9.53 -0.28
C GLN A 33 2.59 8.89 -1.52
N PHE A 34 1.82 8.07 -2.24
CA PHE A 34 2.29 7.48 -3.48
C PHE A 34 2.19 8.45 -4.64
N ARG A 35 3.20 8.41 -5.52
CA ARG A 35 3.25 9.08 -6.81
C ARG A 35 3.51 8.05 -7.90
N ALA A 36 3.01 8.29 -9.12
CA ALA A 36 3.21 7.37 -10.24
C ALA A 36 4.69 7.00 -10.51
N PRO A 37 5.68 7.92 -10.37
CA PRO A 37 7.10 7.58 -10.53
C PRO A 37 7.68 6.64 -9.47
N ASP A 38 7.03 6.45 -8.32
CA ASP A 38 7.52 5.57 -7.24
C ASP A 38 7.43 4.08 -7.61
N PHE A 39 6.61 3.76 -8.62
CA PHE A 39 6.32 2.40 -9.05
C PHE A 39 7.45 1.86 -9.93
N ASN A 40 8.04 0.76 -9.47
CA ASN A 40 9.08 0.07 -10.21
C ASN A 40 8.55 -1.28 -10.70
N ARG A 41 8.56 -1.49 -12.02
CA ARG A 41 8.11 -2.73 -12.69
C ARG A 41 8.84 -4.01 -12.23
N TYR A 42 10.05 -3.87 -11.69
CA TYR A 42 10.87 -4.99 -11.23
C TYR A 42 10.74 -5.25 -9.73
N ARG A 43 10.11 -4.33 -8.97
CA ARG A 43 9.84 -4.54 -7.54
C ARG A 43 8.70 -5.53 -7.37
N ARG A 44 8.95 -6.60 -6.62
CA ARG A 44 7.92 -7.57 -6.24
C ARG A 44 7.08 -7.04 -5.09
N SER A 45 5.77 -7.27 -5.16
CA SER A 45 4.85 -6.97 -4.06
C SER A 45 4.80 -8.13 -3.06
N PRO A 46 4.30 -7.88 -1.84
CA PRO A 46 3.87 -8.95 -0.96
C PRO A 46 2.79 -9.85 -1.60
N HIS A 47 2.60 -11.04 -1.04
CA HIS A 47 1.59 -11.99 -1.51
C HIS A 47 0.16 -11.51 -1.19
N ARG A 48 -0.83 -11.83 -2.03
CA ARG A 48 -2.24 -11.43 -1.80
C ARG A 48 -2.88 -12.06 -0.57
N TYR A 49 -2.41 -13.24 -0.14
CA TYR A 49 -2.85 -13.89 1.11
C TYR A 49 -2.07 -13.43 2.35
N SER A 50 -1.21 -12.40 2.22
CA SER A 50 -0.52 -11.83 3.37
C SER A 50 -1.52 -11.22 4.34
N PRO A 51 -1.35 -11.37 5.67
CA PRO A 51 -2.18 -10.67 6.66
C PRO A 51 -2.04 -9.13 6.60
N LEU A 52 -1.01 -8.63 5.90
CA LEU A 52 -0.81 -7.20 5.64
C LEU A 52 -1.70 -6.68 4.52
N PHE A 53 -2.40 -7.55 3.78
CA PHE A 53 -3.24 -7.15 2.65
C PHE A 53 -4.45 -6.35 3.15
N VAL A 54 -4.57 -5.12 2.66
CA VAL A 54 -5.62 -4.17 3.07
C VAL A 54 -6.80 -4.25 2.12
N GLY A 55 -6.54 -4.27 0.81
CA GLY A 55 -7.61 -4.26 -0.17
C GLY A 55 -7.19 -3.85 -1.57
N LEU A 56 -8.21 -3.67 -2.40
CA LEU A 56 -8.11 -3.23 -3.79
C LEU A 56 -8.73 -1.85 -3.95
N PHE A 57 -8.10 -1.00 -4.75
CA PHE A 57 -8.49 0.39 -5.01
C PHE A 57 -8.51 0.64 -6.52
N GLY A 58 -9.42 1.49 -6.97
CA GLY A 58 -9.62 1.84 -8.38
C GLY A 58 -8.68 2.94 -8.89
N SER A 59 -8.07 3.72 -8.00
CA SER A 59 -7.15 4.79 -8.41
C SER A 59 -6.04 5.04 -7.36
N LEU A 60 -4.97 5.73 -7.79
CA LEU A 60 -3.90 6.14 -6.89
C LEU A 60 -4.35 7.24 -5.93
N GLU A 61 -5.31 8.05 -6.36
CA GLU A 61 -5.96 9.07 -5.54
C GLU A 61 -6.75 8.43 -4.40
N GLU A 62 -7.57 7.42 -4.69
CA GLU A 62 -8.35 6.67 -3.69
C GLU A 62 -7.44 5.99 -2.64
N VAL A 63 -6.30 5.42 -3.08
CA VAL A 63 -5.27 4.90 -2.16
C VAL A 63 -4.78 6.00 -1.23
N ASN A 64 -4.41 7.16 -1.77
CA ASN A 64 -3.85 8.26 -0.98
C ASN A 64 -4.89 8.88 -0.03
N GLU A 65 -6.16 8.97 -0.43
CA GLU A 65 -7.26 9.39 0.43
C GLU A 65 -7.47 8.42 1.59
N PHE A 66 -7.49 7.11 1.32
CA PHE A 66 -7.58 6.08 2.35
C PHE A 66 -6.43 6.20 3.37
N LEU A 67 -5.20 6.39 2.89
CA LEU A 67 -4.04 6.60 3.77
C LEU A 67 -4.15 7.89 4.57
N HIS A 68 -4.70 8.96 4.00
CA HIS A 68 -4.88 10.23 4.69
C HIS A 68 -5.95 10.13 5.80
N GLN A 69 -7.07 9.47 5.53
CA GLN A 69 -8.13 9.24 6.52
C GLN A 69 -7.64 8.32 7.65
N GLY A 70 -6.79 7.33 7.35
CA GLY A 70 -6.13 6.49 8.34
C GLY A 70 -5.17 7.26 9.26
N LYS A 71 -4.47 8.28 8.75
CA LYS A 71 -3.62 9.18 9.56
C LYS A 71 -4.43 9.94 10.60
N SER A 72 -5.64 10.37 10.24
CA SER A 72 -6.57 11.05 11.16
C SER A 72 -7.12 10.14 12.26
N ARG A 73 -6.95 8.81 12.14
CA ARG A 73 -7.53 7.80 13.03
C ARG A 73 -6.50 7.02 13.84
N ALA A 74 -5.27 7.53 14.00
CA ALA A 74 -4.32 6.94 14.95
C ALA A 74 -4.75 7.32 16.38
N PRO A 75 -4.95 6.34 17.28
CA PRO A 75 -3.78 5.78 17.95
C PRO A 75 -3.83 4.27 18.29
N GLU A 76 -2.69 3.85 18.82
CA GLU A 76 -2.38 2.68 19.65
C GLU A 76 -1.93 1.37 19.01
N ILE A 77 -0.71 1.04 19.44
CA ILE A 77 0.16 -0.05 19.11
C ILE A 77 -0.45 -1.32 19.70
N HIS A 78 -0.75 -2.30 18.85
CA HIS A 78 -0.90 -3.68 19.30
C HIS A 78 0.29 -4.50 18.78
N THR A 79 1.43 -4.31 19.44
CA THR A 79 2.54 -5.27 19.40
C THR A 79 2.01 -6.59 19.97
N ARG A 80 1.65 -7.52 19.09
CA ARG A 80 1.65 -8.93 19.47
C ARG A 80 3.05 -9.47 19.24
N SER A 81 3.92 -9.24 20.22
CA SER A 81 5.01 -10.16 20.47
C SER A 81 4.38 -11.50 20.81
N ILE A 82 4.67 -12.52 20.00
CA ILE A 82 4.41 -13.90 20.37
C ILE A 82 5.81 -14.49 20.61
N LEU A 83 6.04 -14.83 21.88
CA LEU A 83 7.14 -15.64 22.37
C LEU A 83 7.20 -17.00 21.67
#